data_AF-A0A1I7AEM2-F1
#
_entry.id   AF-A0A1I7AEM2-F1
#
_cell.length_a   1.000
_cell.length_b   1.000
_cell.length_c   1.000
_cell.angle_alpha   90.00
_cell.angle_beta   90.00
_cell.angle_gamma   90.00
#
_symmetry.space_group_name_H-M   'P 1'
#
loop_
_entity.id
_entity.type
_entity.pdbx_description
1 polymer ?
#
loop_
_entity_poly.entity_id
_entity_poly.type
_entity_poly.pdbx_seq_one_letter_code
_entity_poly.pdbx_strand_id
1 'polypeptide(L)'
;MVLCSVSEVRAEVNPRSVTDEGIAELIIRTSRAVATQTGGNVDDSDNDLLNLACIHLSAAAVLRKMRINGELPARVKIGNSEQQNTIDQDIQDHENEAAKYMKKYRYAGKLRIPYGRVGIRTVNHED
;
A
#
# COMPACT_ATOMS: atom_id res chain seq x y z
N MET A 1 2.60 10.49 -14.13
CA MET A 1 2.35 10.87 -12.74
C MET A 1 2.12 9.60 -11.91
N VAL A 2 2.44 9.65 -10.62
CA VAL A 2 2.51 8.50 -9.71
C VAL A 2 1.99 8.92 -8.33
N LEU A 3 1.47 7.97 -7.57
CA LEU A 3 0.81 8.21 -6.29
C LEU A 3 1.78 8.36 -5.11
N CYS A 4 3.02 7.88 -5.25
CA CYS A 4 4.03 7.89 -4.20
C CYS A 4 5.43 8.15 -4.76
N SER A 5 6.36 8.61 -3.91
CA SER A 5 7.74 8.94 -4.26
C SER A 5 8.73 7.82 -3.89
N VAL A 6 9.89 7.80 -4.55
CA VAL A 6 10.97 6.84 -4.24
C VAL A 6 11.47 7.02 -2.80
N SER A 7 11.54 8.26 -2.31
CA SER A 7 11.96 8.57 -0.93
C SER A 7 11.02 7.99 0.12
N GLU A 8 9.70 8.05 -0.10
CA GLU A 8 8.72 7.49 0.83
C GLU A 8 8.82 5.95 0.87
N VAL A 9 9.01 5.30 -0.28
CA VAL A 9 9.21 3.85 -0.31
C VAL A 9 10.54 3.45 0.32
N ARG A 10 11.61 4.26 0.17
CA ARG A 10 12.90 4.03 0.83
C ARG A 10 12.86 4.19 2.35
N ALA A 11 11.97 5.04 2.85
CA ALA A 11 11.77 5.21 4.28
C ALA A 11 11.20 3.93 4.92
N GLU A 12 10.33 3.21 4.20
CA GLU A 12 9.75 1.94 4.65
C GLU A 12 10.68 0.74 4.39
N VAL A 13 11.32 0.69 3.22
CA VAL A 13 12.18 -0.43 2.82
C VAL A 13 13.49 0.11 2.25
N ASN A 14 14.62 -0.27 2.83
CA ASN A 14 15.94 0.19 2.38
C ASN A 14 16.73 -0.93 1.68
N PRO A 15 16.41 -1.25 0.40
CA PRO A 15 17.14 -2.26 -0.36
C PRO A 15 18.57 -1.78 -0.69
N ARG A 16 19.54 -2.70 -0.62
CA ARG A 16 20.90 -2.44 -1.12
C ARG A 16 21.05 -2.82 -2.59
N SER A 17 20.35 -3.84 -3.07
CA SER A 17 20.43 -4.33 -4.45
C SER A 17 19.51 -3.65 -5.45
N VAL A 18 18.49 -2.90 -4.99
CA VAL A 18 17.50 -2.27 -5.87
C VAL A 18 17.85 -0.79 -6.03
N THR A 19 18.10 -0.39 -7.28
CA THR A 19 18.39 1.02 -7.61
C THR A 19 17.12 1.87 -7.54
N ASP A 20 17.29 3.19 -7.48
CA ASP A 20 16.18 4.14 -7.42
C ASP A 20 15.30 4.07 -8.67
N GLU A 21 15.89 3.80 -9.85
CA GLU A 21 15.14 3.57 -11.09
C GLU A 21 14.27 2.32 -10.97
N GLY A 22 14.80 1.24 -10.38
CA GLY A 22 14.06 0.01 -10.15
C GLY A 22 12.90 0.19 -9.17
N ILE A 23 13.04 1.08 -8.18
CA ILE A 23 11.96 1.45 -7.26
C ILE A 23 10.92 2.32 -8.00
N ALA A 24 11.36 3.27 -8.82
CA ALA A 24 10.46 4.13 -9.59
C ALA A 24 9.59 3.33 -10.57
N GLU A 25 10.14 2.32 -11.25
CA GLU A 25 9.36 1.42 -12.11
C GLU A 25 8.31 0.63 -11.33
N LEU A 26 8.66 0.14 -10.14
CA LEU A 26 7.72 -0.55 -9.26
C LEU A 26 6.59 0.40 -8.84
N ILE A 27 6.93 1.62 -8.42
CA ILE A 27 5.96 2.67 -8.07
C ILE A 27 4.99 2.96 -9.21
N ILE A 28 5.48 3.07 -10.45
CA ILE A 28 4.60 3.29 -11.62
C ILE A 28 3.61 2.14 -11.76
N ARG A 29 4.09 0.89 -11.62
CA ARG A 29 3.25 -0.30 -11.74
C ARG A 29 2.24 -0.40 -10.60
N THR A 30 2.65 -0.15 -9.35
CA THR A 30 1.77 -0.20 -8.18
C THR A 30 0.76 0.93 -8.17
N SER A 31 1.16 2.15 -8.56
CA SER A 31 0.24 3.29 -8.73
C SER A 31 -0.89 2.96 -9.70
N ARG A 32 -0.56 2.38 -10.86
CA ARG A 32 -1.57 1.93 -11.83
C ARG A 32 -2.48 0.83 -11.27
N ALA A 33 -1.91 -0.11 -10.51
CA ALA A 33 -2.70 -1.19 -9.89
C ALA A 33 -3.68 -0.64 -8.85
N VAL A 34 -3.23 0.29 -8.00
CA VAL A 34 -4.07 0.96 -6.99
C VAL A 34 -5.20 1.74 -7.66
N ALA A 35 -4.89 2.56 -8.68
CA ALA A 35 -5.90 3.29 -9.44
C ALA A 35 -6.92 2.34 -10.09
N THR A 36 -6.47 1.24 -10.70
CA THR A 36 -7.36 0.23 -11.29
C THR A 36 -8.29 -0.42 -10.26
N GLN A 37 -7.78 -0.75 -9.07
CA GLN A 37 -8.57 -1.45 -8.04
C GLN A 37 -9.53 -0.53 -7.27
N THR A 38 -9.18 0.75 -7.15
CA THR A 38 -9.95 1.75 -6.40
C THR A 38 -10.90 2.54 -7.28
N GLY A 39 -10.61 2.65 -8.59
CA GLY A 39 -11.24 3.57 -9.52
C GLY A 39 -10.78 5.02 -9.34
N GLY A 40 -9.73 5.28 -8.56
CA GLY A 40 -9.13 6.61 -8.39
C GLY A 40 -8.16 6.97 -9.51
N ASN A 41 -7.67 8.22 -9.52
CA ASN A 41 -6.66 8.65 -10.47
C ASN A 41 -5.25 8.40 -9.91
N VAL A 42 -4.28 8.10 -10.79
CA VAL A 42 -2.85 8.03 -10.45
C VAL A 42 -2.25 9.40 -10.15
N ASP A 43 -2.96 10.48 -10.46
CA ASP A 43 -2.56 11.87 -10.22
C ASP A 43 -3.05 12.41 -8.87
N ASP A 44 -3.91 11.66 -8.15
CA ASP A 44 -4.46 12.06 -6.85
C ASP A 44 -3.44 11.81 -5.72
N SER A 45 -2.21 12.31 -5.87
CA SER A 45 -1.16 12.21 -4.86
C SER A 45 -1.51 12.93 -3.55
N ASP A 46 -2.43 13.89 -3.61
CA ASP A 46 -2.95 14.62 -2.44
C ASP A 46 -3.90 13.78 -1.60
N ASN A 47 -4.31 12.60 -2.08
CA ASN A 47 -5.14 11.69 -1.31
C ASN A 47 -4.28 10.76 -0.45
N ASP A 48 -4.21 11.05 0.84
CA ASP A 48 -3.45 10.28 1.82
C ASP A 48 -3.74 8.77 1.78
N LEU A 49 -4.99 8.37 1.50
CA LEU A 49 -5.35 6.94 1.46
C LEU A 49 -4.79 6.24 0.22
N LEU A 50 -4.78 6.92 -0.94
CA LEU A 50 -4.19 6.39 -2.17
C LEU A 50 -2.66 6.40 -2.09
N ASN A 51 -2.08 7.45 -1.50
CA ASN A 51 -0.63 7.54 -1.30
C ASN A 51 -0.14 6.43 -0.35
N LEU A 52 -0.75 6.27 0.83
CA LEU A 52 -0.40 5.17 1.76
C LEU A 52 -0.58 3.80 1.10
N ALA A 53 -1.68 3.57 0.37
CA ALA A 53 -1.85 2.32 -0.37
C ALA A 53 -0.73 2.08 -1.40
N CYS A 54 -0.28 3.11 -2.11
CA CYS A 54 0.85 3.04 -3.04
C CYS A 54 2.16 2.70 -2.32
N ILE A 55 2.44 3.34 -1.18
CA ILE A 55 3.66 3.12 -0.40
C ILE A 55 3.75 1.67 0.06
N HIS A 56 2.73 1.14 0.74
CA HIS A 56 2.75 -0.24 1.25
C HIS A 56 2.82 -1.27 0.11
N LEU A 57 2.12 -1.05 -1.00
CA LEU A 57 2.13 -1.99 -2.12
C LEU A 57 3.49 -1.96 -2.87
N SER A 58 4.13 -0.80 -2.94
CA SER A 58 5.48 -0.63 -3.49
C SER A 58 6.53 -1.24 -2.58
N ALA A 59 6.42 -1.06 -1.26
CA ALA A 59 7.27 -1.70 -0.25
C ALA A 59 7.23 -3.23 -0.38
N ALA A 60 6.03 -3.83 -0.45
CA ALA A 60 5.86 -5.26 -0.68
C ALA A 60 6.51 -5.73 -2.01
N ALA A 61 6.37 -4.95 -3.08
CA ALA A 61 6.99 -5.27 -4.36
C ALA A 61 8.53 -5.20 -4.32
N VAL A 62 9.09 -4.23 -3.59
CA VAL A 62 10.54 -4.11 -3.36
C VAL A 62 11.05 -5.29 -2.53
N LEU A 63 10.37 -5.64 -1.43
CA LEU A 63 10.72 -6.80 -0.61
C LEU A 63 10.71 -8.11 -1.41
N ARG A 64 9.74 -8.30 -2.30
CA ARG A 64 9.73 -9.44 -3.24
C ARG A 64 10.95 -9.44 -4.16
N LYS A 65 11.35 -8.28 -4.68
CA LYS A 65 12.53 -8.15 -5.55
C LYS A 65 13.82 -8.43 -4.78
N MET A 66 13.92 -7.94 -3.54
CA MET A 66 15.04 -8.26 -2.63
C MET A 66 15.12 -9.76 -2.32
N ARG A 67 13.97 -10.43 -2.14
CA ARG A 67 13.91 -11.89 -1.96
C ARG A 67 14.44 -12.63 -3.19
N ILE A 68 14.03 -12.22 -4.39
CA ILE A 68 14.51 -12.81 -5.66
C ILE A 68 16.01 -12.59 -5.83
N ASN A 69 16.51 -11.41 -5.46
CA ASN A 69 17.93 -11.06 -5.54
C ASN A 69 18.79 -11.77 -4.49
N GLY A 70 18.19 -12.50 -3.54
CA GLY A 70 18.91 -13.25 -2.51
C GLY A 70 19.44 -12.41 -1.35
N GLU A 71 19.08 -11.14 -1.25
CA GLU A 71 19.46 -10.28 -0.11
C GLU A 71 18.75 -10.68 1.19
N LEU A 72 17.68 -11.44 1.05
CA LEU A 72 16.69 -11.72 2.08
C LEU A 72 16.42 -13.23 2.13
N PRO A 73 17.43 -14.05 2.53
CA PRO A 73 17.26 -15.49 2.65
C PRO A 73 16.23 -15.82 3.74
N ALA A 74 15.28 -16.69 3.42
CA ALA A 74 14.22 -17.12 4.35
C ALA A 74 14.77 -17.82 5.60
N ARG A 75 15.95 -18.43 5.50
CA ARG A 75 16.69 -19.05 6.61
C ARG A 75 18.18 -18.83 6.43
N VAL A 76 18.85 -18.35 7.47
CA VAL A 76 20.30 -18.28 7.56
C VAL A 76 20.76 -19.20 8.67
N LYS A 77 21.57 -20.20 8.33
CA LYS A 77 22.21 -21.08 9.30
C LYS A 77 23.63 -20.60 9.56
N ILE A 78 23.90 -20.17 10.78
CA ILE A 78 25.25 -19.78 11.24
C ILE A 78 25.65 -20.77 12.33
N GLY A 79 26.43 -21.79 11.95
CA GLY A 79 26.82 -22.87 12.85
C GLY A 79 25.62 -23.67 13.36
N ASN A 80 25.42 -23.66 14.69
CA ASN A 80 24.30 -24.34 15.35
C ASN A 80 23.05 -23.44 15.50
N SER A 81 23.12 -22.18 15.11
CA SER A 81 22.00 -21.24 15.19
C SER A 81 21.33 -21.10 13.82
N GLU A 82 20.02 -21.25 13.78
CA GLU A 82 19.19 -20.97 12.61
C GLU A 82 18.37 -19.72 12.88
N GLN A 83 18.51 -18.72 12.02
CA GLN A 83 17.67 -17.53 12.03
C GLN A 83 16.67 -17.65 10.88
N GLN A 84 15.39 -17.80 11.23
CA GLN A 84 14.29 -17.76 10.28
C GLN A 84 13.86 -16.30 10.09
N ASN A 85 13.76 -15.86 8.84
CA ASN A 85 13.34 -14.51 8.50
C ASN A 85 11.85 -14.51 8.15
N THR A 86 11.07 -13.57 8.68
CA THR A 86 9.60 -13.49 8.54
C THR A 86 9.15 -12.68 7.33
N ILE A 87 10.01 -12.57 6.32
CA ILE A 87 9.84 -11.66 5.17
C ILE A 87 8.56 -11.94 4.38
N ASP A 88 8.16 -13.22 4.27
CA ASP A 88 6.91 -13.57 3.60
C ASP A 88 5.69 -13.04 4.36
N GLN A 89 5.79 -12.96 5.69
CA GLN A 89 4.77 -12.36 6.54
C GLN A 89 4.79 -10.83 6.43
N ASP A 90 5.97 -10.21 6.45
CA ASP A 90 6.10 -8.76 6.26
C ASP A 90 5.53 -8.30 4.91
N ILE A 91 5.78 -9.07 3.83
CA ILE A 91 5.18 -8.83 2.51
C ILE A 91 3.66 -8.91 2.58
N GLN A 92 3.11 -9.94 3.26
CA GLN A 92 1.66 -10.09 3.40
C GLN A 92 1.06 -8.95 4.22
N ASP A 93 1.73 -8.50 5.28
CA ASP A 93 1.25 -7.42 6.14
C ASP A 93 1.18 -6.10 5.36
N HIS A 94 2.21 -5.76 4.58
CA HIS A 94 2.17 -4.60 3.68
C HIS A 94 1.05 -4.72 2.62
N GLU A 95 0.81 -5.91 2.05
CA GLU A 95 -0.31 -6.10 1.11
C GLU A 95 -1.68 -5.95 1.79
N ASN A 96 -1.82 -6.45 3.02
CA ASN A 96 -3.04 -6.33 3.82
C ASN A 96 -3.32 -4.87 4.20
N GLU A 97 -2.29 -4.11 4.56
CA GLU A 97 -2.39 -2.68 4.85
C GLU A 97 -2.77 -1.88 3.61
N ALA A 98 -2.13 -2.15 2.47
CA ALA A 98 -2.51 -1.54 1.20
C ALA A 98 -3.98 -1.84 0.86
N ALA A 99 -4.42 -3.08 1.02
CA ALA A 99 -5.82 -3.49 0.82
C ALA A 99 -6.77 -2.75 1.77
N LYS A 100 -6.38 -2.54 3.03
CA LYS A 100 -7.16 -1.78 4.02
C LYS A 100 -7.32 -0.32 3.60
N TYR A 101 -6.26 0.35 3.16
CA TYR A 101 -6.34 1.74 2.69
C TYR A 101 -7.14 1.89 1.40
N MET A 102 -6.95 0.98 0.43
CA MET A 102 -7.78 0.92 -0.79
C MET A 102 -9.26 0.68 -0.48
N LYS A 103 -9.55 -0.16 0.53
CA LYS A 103 -10.92 -0.38 1.01
C LYS A 103 -11.49 0.90 1.62
N LYS A 104 -10.75 1.56 2.51
CA LYS A 104 -11.16 2.84 3.12
C LYS A 104 -11.48 3.89 2.06
N TYR A 105 -10.62 4.07 1.06
CA TYR A 105 -10.86 5.01 -0.04
C TYR A 105 -12.18 4.72 -0.78
N ARG A 106 -12.42 3.45 -1.14
CA ARG A 106 -13.66 3.05 -1.82
C ARG A 106 -14.93 3.29 -1.00
N TYR A 107 -14.85 3.22 0.33
CA TYR A 107 -16.00 3.46 1.21
C TYR A 107 -16.13 4.92 1.67
N ALA A 108 -15.05 5.71 1.67
CA ALA A 108 -15.05 7.11 2.07
C ALA A 108 -16.01 7.95 1.21
N GLY A 109 -16.08 7.70 -0.10
CA GLY A 109 -17.04 8.36 -1.00
C GLY A 109 -18.47 7.79 -0.96
N LYS A 110 -18.68 6.60 -0.36
CA LYS A 110 -19.98 5.90 -0.34
C LYS A 110 -20.77 6.09 0.95
N LEU A 111 -20.15 6.62 2.00
CA LEU A 111 -20.83 7.03 3.23
C LEU A 111 -21.44 8.43 3.09
N ARG A 112 -22.20 8.64 2.04
CA ARG A 112 -23.20 9.71 2.04
C ARG A 112 -24.38 9.16 2.83
N ILE A 113 -24.32 9.24 4.15
CA ILE A 113 -25.47 8.95 5.01
C ILE A 113 -26.53 9.97 4.59
N PRO A 114 -27.59 9.61 3.86
CA PRO A 114 -28.50 10.62 3.33
C PRO A 114 -29.46 11.11 4.44
N TYR A 115 -29.48 10.46 5.61
CA TYR A 115 -30.44 10.75 6.66
C TYR A 115 -29.81 10.54 8.04
N GLY A 116 -29.53 11.63 8.75
CA GLY A 116 -29.36 11.61 10.20
C GLY A 116 -30.74 11.62 10.85
N ARG A 117 -31.08 10.61 11.64
CA ARG A 117 -32.30 10.65 12.47
C ARG A 117 -32.09 11.65 13.60
N VAL A 118 -32.65 12.84 13.46
CA VAL A 118 -32.83 13.77 14.58
C VAL A 118 -34.17 13.42 15.23
N GLY A 119 -34.13 12.51 16.20
CA GLY A 119 -35.26 12.20 17.09
C GLY A 119 -36.32 11.22 16.55
N ILE A 120 -37.24 10.85 17.44
CA ILE A 120 -38.38 9.96 17.14
C ILE A 120 -39.35 10.73 16.24
N ARG A 121 -39.47 10.30 14.96
CA ARG A 121 -40.50 10.68 13.95
C ARG A 121 -40.31 11.91 13.06
N THR A 122 -39.09 12.39 12.81
CA THR A 122 -38.85 13.43 11.78
C THR A 122 -37.86 12.96 10.72
N VAL A 123 -38.31 12.90 9.46
CA VAL A 123 -37.46 12.78 8.27
C VAL A 123 -37.50 14.13 7.60
N ASN A 124 -36.36 14.83 7.55
CA ASN A 124 -36.24 16.05 6.76
C ASN A 124 -36.23 15.67 5.28
N HIS A 125 -37.24 16.15 4.55
CA HIS A 125 -37.24 16.23 3.10
C HIS A 125 -36.94 17.69 2.75
N GLU A 126 -35.87 17.95 2.01
CA GLU A 126 -35.71 19.22 1.30
C GLU A 126 -35.90 18.91 -0.19
N ASP A 127 -36.73 19.72 -0.86
CA ASP A 127 -37.15 19.60 -2.26
C ASP A 127 -35.98 19.74 -3.26
#